data_AF-A0A3S0QWL1-F1
#
_entry.id   AF-A0A3S0QWL1-F1
#
_cell.length_a   1.000
_cell.length_b   1.000
_cell.length_c   1.000
_cell.angle_alpha   90.00
_cell.angle_beta   90.00
_cell.angle_gamma   90.00
#
_symmetry.space_group_name_H-M   'P 1'
#
loop_
_entity.id
_entity.type
_entity.pdbx_description
1 polymer ?
#
loop_
_entity_poly.entity_id
_entity_poly.type
_entity_poly.pdbx_seq_one_letter_code
_entity_poly.pdbx_strand_id
1 'polypeptide(L)'
;MAVFFFSYYQERKIDASYVVQGVILLLMYLAIIKFYDYPGWKDVFYDTFIDRRPIISTHPVELSLMDYLQIIYIKIIYFKKVTLSVAIMIGVIFWKSKDVWVRMISVLFLVNVYIKFFFFPQSAALRFFFPFIFPLFIMMLYVLSRKYNDLKLRKIA
;
A
#
# COMPACT_ATOMS: atom_id res chain seq x y z
N MET A 1 10.35 6.79 3.85
CA MET A 1 8.90 7.10 3.92
C MET A 1 8.24 6.67 5.23
N ALA A 2 8.26 5.39 5.65
CA ALA A 2 7.61 4.98 6.91
C ALA A 2 8.19 5.67 8.16
N VAL A 3 9.53 5.83 8.21
CA VAL A 3 10.22 6.58 9.27
C VAL A 3 9.83 8.06 9.29
N PHE A 4 9.61 8.67 8.11
CA PHE A 4 9.19 10.06 7.96
C PHE A 4 7.78 10.31 8.48
N PHE A 5 6.82 9.43 8.16
CA PHE A 5 5.46 9.55 8.70
C PHE A 5 5.42 9.32 10.21
N PHE A 6 6.28 8.43 10.73
CA PHE A 6 6.36 8.18 12.16
C PHE A 6 6.98 9.35 12.93
N SER A 7 8.11 9.89 12.46
CA SER A 7 8.74 11.06 13.07
C SER A 7 7.83 12.29 12.99
N TYR A 8 7.14 12.50 11.87
CA TYR A 8 6.15 13.59 11.75
C TYR A 8 4.98 13.44 12.72
N TYR A 9 4.44 12.22 12.91
CA TYR A 9 3.35 11.99 13.86
C TYR A 9 3.78 12.23 15.31
N GLN A 10 5.01 11.85 15.67
CA GLN A 10 5.51 11.95 17.04
C GLN A 10 6.05 13.36 17.39
N GLU A 11 6.71 14.04 16.46
CA GLU A 11 7.42 15.30 16.72
C GLU A 11 6.73 16.53 16.09
N ARG A 12 5.76 16.34 15.19
CA ARG A 12 5.08 17.39 14.39
C ARG A 12 6.02 18.33 13.62
N LYS A 13 7.30 18.00 13.53
CA LYS A 13 8.29 18.75 12.77
C LYS A 13 8.54 18.05 11.45
N ILE A 14 8.38 18.78 10.36
CA ILE A 14 8.80 18.33 9.03
C ILE A 14 10.25 18.75 8.88
N ASP A 15 11.15 17.78 8.80
CA ASP A 15 12.51 18.06 8.37
C ASP A 15 12.49 18.33 6.86
N ALA A 16 12.77 19.58 6.49
CA ALA A 16 12.74 20.07 5.13
C ALA A 16 13.71 19.31 4.21
N SER A 17 14.74 18.67 4.76
CA SER A 17 15.68 17.84 3.99
C SER A 17 14.99 16.70 3.25
N TYR A 18 13.98 16.05 3.84
CA TYR A 18 13.22 14.98 3.19
C TYR A 18 12.31 15.49 2.07
N VAL A 19 11.75 16.69 2.23
CA VAL A 19 10.92 17.33 1.20
C VAL A 19 11.80 17.66 -0.01
N VAL A 20 12.97 18.23 0.22
CA VAL A 20 13.95 18.54 -0.82
C VAL A 20 14.42 17.27 -1.54
N GLN A 21 14.72 16.19 -0.81
CA GLN A 21 15.06 14.89 -1.41
C GLN A 21 13.94 14.35 -2.32
N GLY A 22 12.68 14.47 -1.89
CA GLY A 22 11.52 14.07 -2.70
C GLY A 22 11.39 14.88 -3.99
N VAL A 23 11.60 16.20 -3.92
CA VAL A 23 11.58 17.08 -5.08
C VAL A 23 12.72 16.77 -6.06
N ILE A 24 13.94 16.54 -5.55
CA ILE A 24 15.09 16.17 -6.37
C ILE A 24 14.82 14.84 -7.11
N LEU A 25 14.29 13.84 -6.41
CA LEU A 25 13.91 12.56 -7.02
C LEU A 25 12.86 12.72 -8.12
N LEU A 26 11.86 13.57 -7.90
CA LEU A 26 10.81 13.85 -8.89
C LEU A 26 11.39 14.53 -10.14
N LEU A 27 12.24 15.55 -9.97
CA LEU A 27 12.89 16.25 -11.07
C LEU A 27 13.81 15.31 -11.85
N MET A 28 14.56 14.46 -11.15
CA MET A 28 15.40 13.44 -11.77
C MET A 28 14.57 12.46 -12.61
N TYR A 29 13.44 11.99 -12.09
CA TYR A 29 12.52 11.12 -12.84
C TYR A 29 12.01 11.79 -14.13
N LEU A 30 11.59 13.06 -14.07
CA LEU A 30 11.15 13.81 -15.24
C LEU A 30 12.28 14.03 -16.25
N ALA A 31 13.49 14.31 -15.76
CA ALA A 31 14.68 14.44 -16.59
C ALA A 31 15.01 13.13 -17.31
N ILE A 32 14.94 11.99 -16.63
CA ILE A 32 15.18 10.68 -17.25
C ILE A 32 14.20 10.42 -18.40
N ILE A 33 12.90 10.67 -18.19
CA ILE A 33 11.89 10.54 -19.25
C ILE A 33 12.23 11.44 -20.43
N LYS A 34 12.57 12.71 -20.17
CA LYS A 34 12.77 13.71 -21.22
C LYS A 34 14.08 13.54 -22.00
N PHE A 35 15.16 13.13 -21.34
CA PHE A 35 16.51 13.10 -21.95
C PHE A 35 16.93 11.72 -22.44
N TYR A 36 16.35 10.62 -21.93
CA TYR A 36 16.71 9.26 -22.31
C TYR A 36 15.62 8.54 -23.11
N ASP A 37 14.59 9.25 -23.57
CA ASP A 37 13.38 8.68 -24.20
C ASP A 37 12.83 7.49 -23.40
N TYR A 38 12.98 7.56 -22.08
CA TYR A 38 12.62 6.46 -21.20
C TYR A 38 11.09 6.37 -21.15
N PRO A 39 10.51 5.15 -21.23
CA PRO A 39 9.07 4.97 -21.23
C PRO A 39 8.43 5.70 -20.05
N GLY A 40 7.47 6.57 -20.39
CA GLY A 40 6.77 7.35 -19.39
C GLY A 40 5.86 6.48 -18.54
N TRP A 41 5.23 7.08 -17.53
CA TRP A 41 4.28 6.36 -16.68
C TRP A 41 3.15 5.69 -17.48
N LYS A 42 2.76 6.23 -18.64
CA LYS A 42 1.73 5.67 -19.53
C LYS A 42 2.17 4.34 -20.15
N ASP A 43 3.39 4.28 -20.67
CA ASP A 43 3.92 3.05 -21.27
C ASP A 43 4.15 1.98 -20.21
N VAL A 44 4.66 2.40 -19.05
CA VAL A 44 4.80 1.52 -17.88
C VAL A 44 3.42 1.00 -17.43
N PHE A 45 2.39 1.85 -17.40
CA PHE A 45 1.04 1.45 -17.05
C PHE A 45 0.48 0.44 -18.07
N TYR A 46 0.58 0.72 -19.36
CA TYR A 46 0.09 -0.17 -20.41
C TYR A 46 0.73 -1.57 -20.34
N ASP A 47 2.07 -1.61 -20.27
CA ASP A 47 2.84 -2.85 -20.23
C ASP A 47 2.62 -3.64 -18.94
N THR A 48 2.25 -2.94 -17.88
CA THR A 48 1.90 -3.56 -16.62
C THR A 48 0.49 -4.12 -16.70
N PHE A 49 -0.52 -3.32 -17.02
CA PHE A 49 -1.94 -3.63 -16.75
C PHE A 49 -2.76 -4.13 -17.93
N ILE A 50 -2.32 -3.90 -19.17
CA ILE A 50 -3.11 -4.20 -20.37
C ILE A 50 -2.47 -5.34 -21.13
N ASP A 51 -1.29 -5.10 -21.70
CA ASP A 51 -0.57 -6.10 -22.46
C ASP A 51 0.93 -5.91 -22.32
N ARG A 52 1.64 -6.99 -22.04
CA ARG A 52 3.07 -6.95 -21.72
C ARG A 52 3.86 -7.03 -23.02
N ARG A 53 4.18 -5.87 -23.59
CA ARG A 53 4.97 -5.79 -24.81
C ARG A 53 6.40 -6.29 -24.56
N PRO A 54 7.03 -6.95 -25.56
CA PRO A 54 8.41 -7.41 -25.43
C PRO A 54 9.41 -6.25 -25.33
N ILE A 55 9.07 -5.07 -25.88
CA ILE A 55 9.85 -3.83 -25.79
C ILE A 55 8.86 -2.67 -25.54
N ILE A 56 9.08 -1.89 -24.48
CA ILE A 56 8.15 -0.87 -23.98
C ILE A 56 8.01 0.34 -24.95
N SER A 57 9.02 0.56 -25.80
CA SER A 57 9.18 1.75 -26.63
C SER A 57 8.82 1.59 -28.12
N THR A 58 8.35 0.42 -28.57
CA THR A 58 8.17 0.15 -30.01
C THR A 58 6.91 0.75 -30.62
N HIS A 59 5.85 0.99 -29.85
CA HIS A 59 4.61 1.59 -30.36
C HIS A 59 4.02 2.62 -29.37
N PRO A 60 3.52 3.77 -29.86
CA PRO A 60 2.87 4.75 -29.01
C PRO A 60 1.61 4.16 -28.39
N VAL A 61 1.45 4.35 -27.08
CA VAL A 61 0.27 3.93 -26.35
C VAL A 61 -0.78 5.03 -26.39
N GLU A 62 -1.85 4.79 -27.15
CA GLU A 62 -3.07 5.59 -27.06
C GLU A 62 -4.02 4.96 -26.03
N LEU A 63 -3.97 5.44 -24.80
CA LEU A 63 -4.94 5.05 -23.76
C LEU A 63 -5.97 6.15 -23.57
N SER A 64 -7.25 5.79 -23.70
CA SER A 64 -8.35 6.66 -23.30
C SER A 64 -8.53 6.62 -21.78
N LEU A 65 -9.08 7.70 -21.21
CA LEU A 65 -9.46 7.73 -19.79
C LEU A 65 -10.46 6.61 -19.43
N MET A 66 -11.27 6.15 -20.39
CA MET A 66 -12.23 5.07 -20.17
C MET A 66 -11.54 3.72 -19.98
N ASP A 67 -10.45 3.46 -20.70
CA ASP A 67 -9.67 2.22 -20.54
C ASP A 67 -9.06 2.13 -19.15
N TYR A 68 -8.52 3.25 -18.63
CA TYR A 68 -8.03 3.34 -17.26
C TYR A 68 -9.13 3.04 -16.23
N LEU A 69 -10.30 3.65 -16.39
CA LEU A 69 -11.43 3.47 -15.47
C LEU A 69 -11.97 2.04 -15.51
N GLN A 70 -12.05 1.43 -16.69
CA GLN A 70 -12.53 0.05 -16.85
C GLN A 70 -11.60 -0.96 -16.17
N ILE A 71 -10.27 -0.77 -16.30
CA ILE A 71 -9.26 -1.61 -15.63
C ILE A 71 -9.38 -1.47 -14.11
N ILE A 72 -9.48 -0.23 -13.61
CA ILE A 72 -9.65 0.02 -12.17
C ILE A 72 -10.95 -0.62 -11.67
N TYR A 73 -12.05 -0.50 -12.41
CA TYR A 73 -13.35 -1.07 -12.05
C TYR A 73 -13.31 -2.59 -11.92
N ILE A 74 -12.78 -3.28 -12.93
CA ILE A 74 -12.64 -4.75 -12.92
C ILE A 74 -11.78 -5.18 -11.72
N LYS A 75 -10.67 -4.49 -11.48
CA LYS A 75 -9.80 -4.74 -10.33
C LYS A 75 -10.51 -4.59 -8.99
N ILE A 76 -11.34 -3.55 -8.81
CA ILE A 76 -12.10 -3.34 -7.57
C ILE A 76 -13.01 -4.54 -7.27
N ILE A 77 -13.65 -5.11 -8.29
CA ILE A 77 -14.52 -6.29 -8.14
C ILE A 77 -13.75 -7.49 -7.59
N TYR A 78 -12.54 -7.75 -8.06
CA TYR A 78 -11.70 -8.84 -7.55
C TYR A 78 -11.15 -8.54 -6.14
N PHE A 79 -10.87 -7.27 -5.86
CA PHE A 79 -10.27 -6.82 -4.61
C PHE A 79 -11.25 -6.77 -3.44
N LYS A 80 -12.56 -6.81 -3.68
CA LYS A 80 -13.60 -6.79 -2.62
C LYS A 80 -13.34 -7.77 -1.46
N LYS A 81 -12.82 -8.97 -1.76
CA LYS A 81 -12.50 -9.98 -0.75
C LYS A 81 -11.33 -9.54 0.13
N VAL A 82 -10.27 -9.00 -0.49
CA VAL A 82 -9.09 -8.48 0.22
C VAL A 82 -9.47 -7.26 1.06
N THR A 83 -10.22 -6.32 0.48
CA THR A 83 -10.75 -5.15 1.21
C THR A 83 -11.52 -5.56 2.46
N LEU A 84 -12.44 -6.52 2.32
CA LEU A 84 -13.25 -6.99 3.45
C LEU A 84 -12.38 -7.64 4.54
N SER A 85 -11.46 -8.54 4.15
CA SER A 85 -10.56 -9.19 5.12
C SER A 85 -9.71 -8.19 5.88
N VAL A 86 -9.11 -7.23 5.18
CA VAL A 86 -8.26 -6.21 5.79
C VAL A 86 -9.08 -5.24 6.65
N ALA A 87 -10.30 -4.89 6.24
CA ALA A 87 -11.20 -4.04 7.01
C ALA A 87 -11.60 -4.70 8.35
N ILE A 88 -11.90 -6.01 8.34
CA ILE A 88 -12.19 -6.76 9.57
C ILE A 88 -10.96 -6.77 10.49
N MET A 89 -9.78 -7.08 9.96
CA MET A 89 -8.54 -7.13 10.77
C MET A 89 -8.23 -5.78 11.41
N ILE A 90 -8.30 -4.69 10.63
CA ILE A 90 -8.08 -3.34 11.17
C ILE A 90 -9.17 -2.93 12.15
N GLY A 91 -10.43 -3.24 11.88
CA GLY A 91 -11.54 -2.97 12.79
C GLY A 91 -11.29 -3.62 14.16
N VAL A 92 -10.86 -4.89 14.18
CA VAL A 92 -10.52 -5.61 15.42
C VAL A 92 -9.31 -4.98 16.12
N ILE A 93 -8.24 -4.67 15.38
CA ILE A 93 -7.03 -4.06 15.96
C ILE A 93 -7.35 -2.70 16.60
N PHE A 94 -8.09 -1.84 15.91
CA PHE A 94 -8.44 -0.50 16.41
C PHE A 94 -9.43 -0.56 17.57
N TRP A 95 -10.37 -1.52 17.54
CA TRP A 95 -11.32 -1.72 18.63
C TRP A 95 -10.64 -2.21 19.91
N LYS A 96 -9.65 -3.10 19.79
CA LYS A 96 -9.03 -3.78 20.94
C LYS A 96 -7.75 -3.10 21.44
N SER A 97 -6.97 -2.47 20.56
CA SER A 97 -5.71 -1.80 20.93
C SER A 97 -5.85 -0.29 20.84
N LYS A 98 -5.47 0.41 21.92
CA LYS A 98 -5.23 1.86 21.93
C LYS A 98 -3.75 2.22 21.74
N ASP A 99 -2.87 1.23 21.61
CA ASP A 99 -1.44 1.42 21.40
C ASP A 99 -1.19 2.08 20.04
N VAL A 100 -0.56 3.25 20.06
CA VAL A 100 -0.25 4.07 18.88
C VAL A 100 0.67 3.33 17.92
N TRP A 101 1.65 2.57 18.42
CA TRP A 101 2.58 1.80 17.59
C TRP A 101 1.85 0.73 16.79
N VAL A 102 0.99 -0.03 17.47
CA VAL A 102 0.20 -1.12 16.86
C VAL A 102 -0.73 -0.55 15.78
N ARG A 103 -1.40 0.57 16.06
CA ARG A 103 -2.28 1.25 15.10
C ARG A 103 -1.52 1.75 13.90
N MET A 104 -0.39 2.42 14.11
CA MET A 104 0.42 2.96 13.01
C MET A 104 0.93 1.84 12.10
N ILE A 105 1.54 0.79 12.66
CA ILE A 105 2.05 -0.34 11.86
C ILE A 105 0.92 -0.96 11.04
N SER A 106 -0.27 -1.12 11.62
CA SER A 106 -1.44 -1.65 10.92
C SER A 106 -1.89 -0.74 9.77
N VAL A 107 -1.88 0.58 9.95
CA VAL A 107 -2.16 1.55 8.89
C VAL A 107 -1.10 1.49 7.78
N LEU A 108 0.18 1.34 8.12
CA LEU A 108 1.23 1.18 7.12
C LEU A 108 1.00 -0.07 6.27
N PHE A 109 0.66 -1.20 6.88
CA PHE A 109 0.32 -2.41 6.11
C PHE A 109 -0.94 -2.21 5.25
N LEU A 110 -1.97 -1.55 5.76
CA LEU A 110 -3.16 -1.18 4.97
C LEU A 110 -2.78 -0.40 3.72
N VAL A 111 -2.03 0.69 3.88
CA VAL A 111 -1.60 1.54 2.76
C VAL A 111 -0.81 0.72 1.75
N ASN A 112 0.07 -0.19 2.20
CA ASN A 112 0.81 -1.07 1.31
C ASN A 112 -0.09 -2.05 0.52
N VAL A 113 -1.15 -2.58 1.13
CA VAL A 113 -2.14 -3.40 0.41
C VAL A 113 -2.78 -2.59 -0.73
N TYR A 114 -3.16 -1.34 -0.48
CA TYR A 114 -3.79 -0.48 -1.49
C TYR A 114 -2.81 -0.01 -2.56
N ILE A 115 -1.57 0.36 -2.20
CA ILE A 115 -0.52 0.65 -3.18
C ILE A 115 -0.34 -0.56 -4.10
N LYS A 116 -0.21 -1.76 -3.54
CA LYS A 116 -0.08 -2.96 -4.36
C LYS A 116 -1.29 -3.21 -5.26
N PHE A 117 -2.49 -2.97 -4.75
CA PHE A 117 -3.73 -3.10 -5.53
C PHE A 117 -3.76 -2.19 -6.76
N PHE A 118 -3.43 -0.90 -6.58
CA PHE A 118 -3.43 0.08 -7.66
C PHE A 118 -2.30 -0.17 -8.65
N PHE A 119 -1.10 -0.47 -8.16
CA PHE A 119 0.12 -0.48 -8.97
C PHE A 119 0.55 -1.86 -9.51
N PHE A 120 -0.09 -2.97 -9.13
CA PHE A 120 0.25 -4.31 -9.68
C PHE A 120 -0.82 -4.88 -10.62
N PRO A 121 -0.42 -5.55 -11.71
CA PRO A 121 -1.36 -6.01 -12.73
C PRO A 121 -2.03 -7.33 -12.38
N GLN A 122 -1.30 -8.24 -11.72
CA GLN A 122 -1.87 -9.44 -11.14
C GLN A 122 -2.49 -9.19 -9.74
N SER A 123 -3.04 -8.00 -9.51
CA SER A 123 -3.70 -7.64 -8.25
C SER A 123 -5.03 -8.38 -8.01
N ALA A 124 -5.47 -9.22 -8.94
CA ALA A 124 -6.60 -10.14 -8.73
C ALA A 124 -6.19 -11.44 -8.02
N ALA A 125 -4.91 -11.82 -8.05
CA ALA A 125 -4.45 -13.07 -7.45
C ALA A 125 -4.10 -12.87 -5.97
N LEU A 126 -4.96 -13.44 -5.11
CA LEU A 126 -4.92 -13.32 -3.65
C LEU A 126 -3.55 -13.67 -3.04
N ARG A 127 -2.82 -14.60 -3.66
CA ARG A 127 -1.46 -15.03 -3.26
C ARG A 127 -0.46 -13.88 -3.12
N PHE A 128 -0.59 -12.82 -3.94
CA PHE A 128 0.35 -11.70 -3.92
C PHE A 128 0.09 -10.69 -2.81
N PHE A 129 -1.07 -10.76 -2.15
CA PHE A 129 -1.40 -9.93 -0.99
C PHE A 129 -1.04 -10.59 0.34
N PHE A 130 -0.76 -11.89 0.33
CA PHE A 130 -0.42 -12.65 1.53
C PHE A 130 0.70 -11.99 2.37
N PRO A 131 1.80 -11.45 1.79
CA PRO A 131 2.84 -10.80 2.58
C PRO A 131 2.40 -9.53 3.34
N PHE A 132 1.27 -8.93 2.97
CA PHE A 132 0.74 -7.72 3.61
C PHE A 132 -0.45 -8.03 4.54
N ILE A 133 -1.28 -8.99 4.14
CA ILE A 133 -2.43 -9.46 4.94
C ILE A 133 -1.94 -10.28 6.14
N PHE A 134 -0.90 -11.11 5.96
CA PHE A 134 -0.43 -12.01 7.01
C PHE A 134 0.12 -11.26 8.24
N PRO A 135 0.95 -10.22 8.11
CA PRO A 135 1.35 -9.41 9.27
C PRO A 135 0.17 -8.74 9.97
N LEU A 136 -0.84 -8.26 9.23
CA LEU A 136 -2.08 -7.72 9.81
C LEU A 136 -2.84 -8.77 10.60
N PHE A 137 -2.91 -10.00 10.09
CA PHE A 137 -3.52 -11.12 10.79
C PHE A 137 -2.77 -11.46 12.08
N ILE A 138 -1.44 -11.52 12.05
CA ILE A 138 -0.61 -11.75 13.24
C ILE A 138 -0.80 -10.61 14.27
N MET A 139 -0.84 -9.36 13.82
CA MET A 139 -1.11 -8.21 14.71
C MET A 139 -2.50 -8.27 15.34
N MET A 140 -3.51 -8.69 14.58
CA MET A 140 -4.85 -8.91 15.12
C MET A 140 -4.84 -10.00 16.22
N LEU A 141 -4.18 -11.13 15.98
CA LEU A 141 -4.04 -12.20 16.98
C LEU A 141 -3.28 -11.74 18.22
N TYR A 142 -2.19 -10.99 18.04
CA TYR A 142 -1.41 -10.40 19.13
C TYR A 142 -2.28 -9.52 20.05
N VAL A 143 -3.05 -8.61 19.45
CA VAL A 143 -3.94 -7.71 20.19
C VAL A 143 -5.06 -8.48 20.90
N LEU A 144 -5.62 -9.51 20.27
CA LEU A 144 -6.62 -10.37 20.90
C LEU A 144 -6.03 -11.13 22.08
N SER A 145 -4.84 -11.72 21.93
CA SER A 145 -4.14 -12.49 22.97
C SER A 145 -3.86 -11.64 24.23
N ARG A 146 -3.42 -10.39 24.06
CA ARG A 146 -3.15 -9.48 25.20
C ARG A 146 -4.36 -9.33 26.12
N LYS A 147 -5.57 -9.18 25.57
CA LYS A 147 -6.80 -9.03 26.36
C LYS A 147 -7.18 -10.31 27.11
N TYR A 148 -6.95 -11.49 26.53
CA TYR A 148 -7.26 -12.76 27.19
C TYR A 148 -6.24 -13.13 28.26
N ASN A 149 -4.99 -12.68 28.15
CA ASN A 149 -3.97 -12.87 29.19
C ASN A 149 -4.14 -11.91 30.37
N ASP A 150 -4.59 -10.66 30.16
CA ASP A 150 -4.92 -9.75 31.27
C ASP A 150 -6.09 -10.24 32.14
N LEU A 151 -6.98 -11.06 31.59
CA LEU A 151 -8.07 -11.67 32.35
C LEU A 151 -7.61 -12.80 33.30
N LYS A 152 -6.39 -13.35 33.12
CA LYS A 152 -5.88 -14.47 33.92
C LYS A 152 -5.08 -14.07 35.17
N LEU A 153 -4.92 -12.77 35.43
CA LEU A 153 -4.13 -12.29 36.58
C LEU A 153 -4.91 -11.36 37.53
N ARG A 154 -6.24 -11.46 37.57
CA ARG A 154 -6.97 -10.96 38.74
C ARG A 154 -6.76 -11.98 39.86
N LYS A 155 -5.70 -11.76 40.64
CA LYS A 155 -5.41 -12.43 41.91
C LYS A 155 -6.71 -12.73 42.66
N ILE A 156 -6.94 -14.01 42.93
CA ILE A 156 -7.65 -14.42 44.14
C ILE A 156 -6.61 -14.21 45.25
N ALA A 157 -6.65 -13.03 45.88
CA ALA A 157 -5.97 -12.73 47.14
C ALA A 157 -6.74 -11.59 47.81
#